data_AF-A0A9D6NIQ2-F1
#
_entry.id   AF-A0A9D6NIQ2-F1
#
_cell.length_a   1.000
_cell.length_b   1.000
_cell.length_c   1.000
_cell.angle_alpha   90.00
_cell.angle_beta   90.00
_cell.angle_gamma   90.00
#
_symmetry.space_group_name_H-M   'P 1'
#
loop_
_entity.id
_entity.type
_entity.pdbx_description
1 polymer ?
#
loop_
_entity_poly.entity_id
_entity_poly.type
_entity_poly.pdbx_seq_one_letter_code
_entity_poly.pdbx_strand_id
1 'polypeptide(L)'
;MDSLPSELVHVIELFRPLFRLEVFESFCSLMTGLLIGEAKYGTVRASVFASAQYWPQRLSDLFCRHKLSHQAFMAKLAEVALAHLYRTGLPARWFWIADATQTEKPYARHIASVGLFHRTKRVAGRAKHLKGHCDVFAAHLYQHVNGRVRQWASVLVGAGLYVKGRSIPRLVADLARHRRLPKPVRHVWLVDRGILSRPLLRALTEMGHFVLGRVRCNQVVYFPPGDTPQGRRRRPRVFGPQCRVDQVLTTCAHHLRQQTMKLRVRGRIRLVTVWDTSVLLRGLWPGRSLPARLIIIVVPGLRLKPWYLICTDLDLDPCAAVRAYDGRFQIEVKFDEVKELGLAHYQGRSGQGVRRWPLFLCLAQMLLKFIATGVLSVTLPSFNWSWYERETTVGQVRRRLIELCPPRISRAKADVAILHKLLKAA
;
A
#
# COMPACT_ATOMS: atom_id res chain seq x y z
N MET A 1 20.93 -16.94 5.93
CA MET A 1 19.98 -16.03 6.63
C MET A 1 20.42 -15.76 8.05
N ASP A 2 21.52 -16.36 8.47
CA ASP A 2 22.02 -16.45 9.84
C ASP A 2 22.36 -15.09 10.45
N SER A 3 22.51 -14.06 9.61
CA SER A 3 22.68 -12.68 10.04
C SER A 3 21.38 -12.01 10.48
N LEU A 4 20.20 -12.55 10.18
CA LEU A 4 18.92 -11.95 10.53
C LEU A 4 18.37 -12.53 11.84
N PRO A 5 17.65 -11.72 12.64
CA PRO A 5 16.87 -12.21 13.78
C PRO A 5 15.90 -13.33 13.39
N SER A 6 15.71 -14.28 14.31
CA SER A 6 14.91 -15.49 14.09
C SER A 6 13.45 -15.19 13.70
N GLU A 7 12.89 -14.10 14.23
CA GLU A 7 11.53 -13.64 13.94
C GLU A 7 11.38 -13.24 12.48
N LEU A 8 12.39 -12.57 11.90
CA LEU A 8 12.40 -12.20 10.49
C LEU A 8 12.57 -13.44 9.60
N VAL A 9 13.46 -14.35 9.99
CA VAL A 9 13.68 -15.61 9.27
C VAL A 9 12.39 -16.42 9.23
N HIS A 10 11.70 -16.57 10.36
CA HIS A 10 10.44 -17.30 10.44
C HIS A 10 9.39 -16.75 9.47
N VAL A 11 9.23 -15.42 9.38
CA VAL A 11 8.27 -14.83 8.45
C VAL A 11 8.70 -15.00 6.99
N ILE A 12 10.00 -14.93 6.68
CA ILE A 12 10.52 -15.18 5.33
C ILE A 12 10.27 -16.64 4.91
N GLU A 13 10.45 -17.59 5.83
CA GLU A 13 10.19 -19.03 5.61
C GLU A 13 8.74 -19.34 5.24
N LEU A 14 7.77 -18.53 5.68
CA LEU A 14 6.38 -18.68 5.26
C LEU A 14 6.21 -18.57 3.74
N PHE A 15 7.14 -17.93 3.02
CA PHE A 15 7.11 -17.83 1.56
C PHE A 15 7.76 -19.01 0.83
N ARG A 16 8.44 -19.93 1.55
CA ARG A 16 9.13 -21.10 0.99
C ARG A 16 8.30 -21.89 -0.03
N PRO A 17 6.98 -22.16 0.18
CA PRO A 17 6.16 -22.94 -0.75
C PRO A 17 5.99 -22.30 -2.14
N LEU A 18 6.28 -21.00 -2.30
CA LEU A 18 6.18 -20.30 -3.58
C LEU A 18 7.40 -20.52 -4.48
N PHE A 19 8.45 -21.16 -3.97
CA PHE A 19 9.75 -21.22 -4.62
C PHE A 19 10.27 -22.66 -4.70
N ARG A 20 11.08 -22.95 -5.73
CA ARG A 20 11.99 -24.11 -5.68
C ARG A 20 13.10 -23.83 -4.67
N LEU A 21 13.74 -24.88 -4.15
CA LEU A 21 14.78 -24.75 -3.11
C LEU A 21 15.87 -23.74 -3.49
N GLU A 22 16.48 -23.96 -4.65
CA GLU A 22 17.51 -23.09 -5.20
C GLU A 22 17.06 -21.62 -5.39
N VAL A 23 15.80 -21.40 -5.71
CA VAL A 23 15.25 -20.04 -5.95
C VAL A 23 14.98 -19.35 -4.63
N PHE A 24 14.56 -20.13 -3.64
CA PHE A 24 14.31 -19.64 -2.30
C PHE A 24 15.60 -19.14 -1.64
N GLU A 25 16.72 -19.84 -1.81
CA GLU A 25 18.03 -19.36 -1.33
C GLU A 25 18.37 -17.97 -1.90
N SER A 26 18.20 -17.78 -3.22
CA SER A 26 18.40 -16.47 -3.88
C SER A 26 17.46 -15.40 -3.34
N PHE A 27 16.20 -15.77 -3.07
CA PHE A 27 15.21 -14.89 -2.46
C PHE A 27 15.61 -14.50 -1.03
N CYS A 28 16.12 -15.44 -0.24
CA CYS A 28 16.59 -15.19 1.12
C CYS A 28 17.82 -14.28 1.15
N SER A 29 18.79 -14.49 0.26
CA SER A 29 19.92 -13.56 0.08
C SER A 29 19.44 -12.16 -0.31
N LEU A 30 18.47 -12.07 -1.22
CA LEU A 30 17.86 -10.80 -1.61
C LEU A 30 17.20 -10.09 -0.42
N MET A 31 16.38 -10.82 0.34
CA MET A 31 15.70 -10.28 1.52
C MET A 31 16.69 -9.80 2.57
N THR A 32 17.78 -10.55 2.79
CA THR A 32 18.87 -10.14 3.68
C THR A 32 19.50 -8.83 3.19
N GLY A 33 19.84 -8.73 1.90
CA GLY A 33 20.38 -7.49 1.31
C GLY A 33 19.41 -6.30 1.38
N LEU A 34 18.10 -6.53 1.27
CA LEU A 34 17.09 -5.48 1.42
C LEU A 34 16.96 -4.99 2.87
N LEU A 35 16.95 -5.92 3.82
CA LEU A 35 16.72 -5.63 5.24
C LEU A 35 17.95 -5.05 5.93
N ILE A 36 19.15 -5.59 5.68
CA ILE A 36 20.39 -5.23 6.39
C ILE A 36 21.55 -4.80 5.48
N GLY A 37 21.31 -4.60 4.18
CA GLY A 37 22.32 -4.06 3.28
C GLY A 37 22.44 -2.53 3.39
N GLU A 38 23.65 -2.02 3.59
CA GLU A 38 23.90 -0.59 3.50
C GLU A 38 23.66 -0.07 2.06
N ALA A 39 22.94 1.05 1.91
CA ALA A 39 22.48 1.66 0.65
C ALA A 39 21.20 1.06 0.01
N LYS A 40 20.73 1.75 -1.04
CA LYS A 40 19.47 1.46 -1.78
C LYS A 40 19.62 0.36 -2.85
N TYR A 41 20.77 -0.32 -2.87
CA TYR A 41 21.14 -1.32 -3.87
C TYR A 41 20.98 -2.76 -3.33
N GLY A 42 19.75 -3.10 -2.90
CA GLY A 42 19.47 -4.38 -2.25
C GLY A 42 19.94 -5.62 -3.03
N THR A 43 19.89 -5.59 -4.37
CA THR A 43 20.38 -6.68 -5.22
C THR A 43 21.90 -6.86 -5.18
N VAL A 44 22.67 -5.77 -5.10
CA VAL A 44 24.14 -5.83 -4.98
C VAL A 44 24.51 -6.28 -3.57
N ARG A 45 23.78 -5.82 -2.55
CA ARG A 45 24.04 -6.24 -1.17
C ARG A 45 23.68 -7.70 -0.91
N ALA A 46 22.71 -8.26 -1.63
CA ALA A 46 22.38 -9.67 -1.55
C ALA A 46 23.59 -10.59 -1.77
N SER A 47 24.53 -10.23 -2.67
CA SER A 47 25.72 -11.05 -2.92
C SER A 47 26.75 -10.99 -1.79
N VAL A 48 26.73 -9.95 -0.94
CA VAL A 48 27.62 -9.86 0.23
C VAL A 48 27.23 -10.89 1.31
N PHE A 49 25.94 -11.18 1.42
CA PHE A 49 25.40 -12.13 2.40
C PHE A 49 25.26 -13.55 1.85
N ALA A 50 25.60 -13.77 0.58
CA ALA A 50 25.53 -15.09 -0.03
C ALA A 50 26.76 -15.93 0.34
N SER A 51 26.62 -17.27 0.34
CA SER A 51 27.77 -18.14 0.61
C SER A 51 28.83 -18.02 -0.49
N ALA A 52 30.07 -18.42 -0.20
CA ALA A 52 31.15 -18.37 -1.19
C ALA A 52 30.86 -19.18 -2.47
N GLN A 53 30.02 -20.22 -2.36
CA GLN A 53 29.58 -21.07 -3.46
C GLN A 53 28.39 -20.48 -4.23
N TYR A 54 27.78 -19.39 -3.75
CA TYR A 54 26.61 -18.80 -4.39
C TYR A 54 26.99 -18.07 -5.67
N TRP A 55 26.39 -18.48 -6.78
CA TRP A 55 26.58 -17.81 -8.08
C TRP A 55 25.70 -16.56 -8.20
N PRO A 56 26.28 -15.35 -8.37
CA PRO A 56 25.51 -14.11 -8.45
C PRO A 56 24.46 -14.10 -9.56
N GLN A 57 24.68 -14.85 -10.65
CA GLN A 57 23.72 -14.98 -11.76
C GLN A 57 22.36 -15.54 -11.31
N ARG A 58 22.31 -16.38 -10.26
CA ARG A 58 21.06 -16.93 -9.72
C ARG A 58 20.10 -15.84 -9.26
N LEU A 59 20.63 -14.70 -8.79
CA LEU A 59 19.79 -13.56 -8.42
C LEU A 59 19.14 -12.91 -9.66
N SER A 60 19.87 -12.80 -10.78
CA SER A 60 19.29 -12.34 -12.05
C SER A 60 18.20 -13.29 -12.54
N ASP A 61 18.42 -14.60 -12.38
CA ASP A 61 17.47 -15.65 -12.78
C ASP A 61 16.21 -15.63 -11.92
N LEU A 62 16.30 -15.28 -10.62
CA LEU A 62 15.13 -15.01 -9.77
C LEU A 62 14.24 -13.90 -10.35
N PHE A 63 14.81 -12.88 -10.97
CA PHE A 63 14.04 -11.81 -11.61
C PHE A 63 13.53 -12.18 -13.00
N CYS A 64 14.33 -12.92 -13.78
CA CYS A 64 14.10 -13.03 -15.21
C CYS A 64 13.57 -14.39 -15.68
N ARG A 65 13.99 -15.49 -15.05
CA ARG A 65 13.82 -16.85 -15.59
C ARG A 65 12.86 -17.72 -14.79
N HIS A 66 12.94 -17.69 -13.46
CA HIS A 66 12.13 -18.59 -12.64
C HIS A 66 10.64 -18.26 -12.73
N LYS A 67 9.78 -19.29 -12.66
CA LYS A 67 8.32 -19.11 -12.63
C LYS A 67 7.88 -18.78 -11.21
N LEU A 68 7.69 -17.49 -10.91
CA LEU A 68 7.06 -17.01 -9.68
C LEU A 68 5.73 -16.33 -10.03
N SER A 69 4.63 -16.83 -9.46
CA SER A 69 3.32 -16.20 -9.65
C SER A 69 3.21 -14.94 -8.80
N HIS A 70 3.07 -13.78 -9.47
CA HIS A 70 2.81 -12.50 -8.79
C HIS A 70 1.54 -12.57 -7.93
N GLN A 71 0.50 -13.25 -8.42
CA GLN A 71 -0.77 -13.40 -7.70
C GLN A 71 -0.59 -14.21 -6.44
N ALA A 72 0.09 -15.35 -6.51
CA ALA A 72 0.35 -16.20 -5.35
C ALA A 72 1.21 -15.46 -4.30
N PHE A 73 2.22 -14.70 -4.76
CA PHE A 73 3.05 -13.89 -3.86
C PHE A 73 2.24 -12.79 -3.16
N MET A 74 1.36 -12.08 -3.87
CA MET A 74 0.48 -11.06 -3.27
C MET A 74 -0.55 -11.68 -2.31
N ALA A 75 -1.11 -12.84 -2.65
CA ALA A 75 -2.01 -13.58 -1.76
C ALA A 75 -1.27 -13.97 -0.47
N LYS A 76 -0.03 -14.48 -0.57
CA LYS A 76 0.78 -14.85 0.58
C LYS A 76 1.19 -13.64 1.43
N LEU A 77 1.51 -12.50 0.81
CA LEU A 77 1.73 -11.23 1.53
C LEU A 77 0.51 -10.84 2.37
N ALA A 78 -0.69 -10.88 1.78
CA ALA A 78 -1.91 -10.55 2.49
C ALA A 78 -2.16 -11.56 3.63
N GLU A 79 -2.05 -12.87 3.35
CA GLU A 79 -2.20 -13.93 4.35
C GLU A 79 -1.28 -13.73 5.56
N VAL A 80 0.03 -13.56 5.31
CA VAL A 80 1.04 -13.35 6.37
C VAL A 80 0.74 -12.08 7.15
N ALA A 81 0.38 -10.98 6.47
CA ALA A 81 0.08 -9.73 7.14
C ALA A 81 -1.13 -9.86 8.09
N LEU A 82 -2.19 -10.51 7.61
CA LEU A 82 -3.43 -10.69 8.37
C LEU A 82 -3.22 -11.64 9.55
N ALA A 83 -2.46 -12.73 9.36
CA ALA A 83 -2.14 -13.68 10.44
C ALA A 83 -1.36 -13.05 11.60
N HIS A 84 -0.46 -12.10 11.30
CA HIS A 84 0.29 -11.39 12.34
C HIS A 84 -0.54 -10.32 13.05
N LEU A 85 -1.43 -9.63 12.33
CA LEU A 85 -2.20 -8.51 12.87
C LEU A 85 -3.45 -8.96 13.64
N TYR A 86 -4.02 -10.12 13.31
CA TYR A 86 -5.33 -10.56 13.81
C TYR A 86 -5.29 -11.96 14.41
N ARG A 87 -4.42 -12.18 15.40
CA ARG A 87 -4.27 -13.46 16.10
C ARG A 87 -5.47 -13.84 16.98
N THR A 88 -6.16 -12.85 17.53
CA THR A 88 -7.23 -13.02 18.53
C THR A 88 -8.64 -12.99 17.94
N GLY A 89 -8.78 -12.94 16.61
CA GLY A 89 -10.06 -12.92 15.93
C GLY A 89 -10.10 -11.95 14.74
N LEU A 90 -11.05 -12.18 13.84
CA LEU A 90 -11.24 -11.35 12.66
C LEU A 90 -12.14 -10.15 13.01
N PRO A 91 -11.72 -8.90 12.72
CA PRO A 91 -12.61 -7.76 12.87
C PRO A 91 -13.73 -7.82 11.83
N ALA A 92 -14.83 -7.11 12.09
CA ALA A 92 -15.95 -7.00 11.15
C ALA A 92 -15.54 -6.40 9.78
N ARG A 93 -14.48 -5.58 9.77
CA ARG A 93 -14.02 -4.85 8.58
C ARG A 93 -12.50 -4.81 8.46
N TRP A 94 -12.04 -4.92 7.23
CA TRP A 94 -10.66 -4.61 6.85
C TRP A 94 -10.61 -3.48 5.84
N PHE A 95 -9.62 -2.61 6.01
CA PHE A 95 -9.42 -1.44 5.18
C PHE A 95 -8.19 -1.63 4.29
N TRP A 96 -8.40 -1.52 2.98
CA TRP A 96 -7.36 -1.67 1.98
C TRP A 96 -7.11 -0.33 1.31
N ILE A 97 -5.91 0.21 1.36
CA ILE A 97 -5.57 1.43 0.62
C ILE A 97 -5.05 1.04 -0.76
N ALA A 98 -5.48 1.73 -1.80
CA ALA A 98 -4.85 1.63 -3.11
C ALA A 98 -4.53 3.02 -3.68
N ASP A 99 -3.30 3.17 -4.16
CA ASP A 99 -2.82 4.39 -4.81
C ASP A 99 -1.67 4.05 -5.76
N ALA A 100 -1.27 5.01 -6.59
CA ALA A 100 -0.17 4.85 -7.53
C ALA A 100 0.96 5.84 -7.26
N THR A 101 2.20 5.39 -7.45
CA THR A 101 3.39 6.24 -7.43
C THR A 101 4.18 6.10 -8.71
N GLN A 102 4.88 7.17 -9.07
CA GLN A 102 5.79 7.18 -10.21
C GLN A 102 7.24 7.12 -9.70
N THR A 103 8.12 6.45 -10.45
CA THR A 103 9.56 6.46 -10.22
C THR A 103 10.28 6.89 -11.48
N GLU A 104 11.28 7.76 -11.36
CA GLU A 104 12.04 8.27 -12.50
C GLU A 104 13.11 7.29 -12.93
N LYS A 105 13.25 7.11 -14.25
CA LYS A 105 14.29 6.31 -14.91
C LYS A 105 14.87 7.12 -16.08
N PRO A 106 15.55 8.26 -15.82
CA PRO A 106 15.92 9.22 -16.86
C PRO A 106 16.83 8.62 -17.92
N TYR A 107 17.75 7.72 -17.54
CA TYR A 107 18.73 7.10 -18.43
C TYR A 107 18.30 5.73 -18.96
N ALA A 108 17.08 5.29 -18.66
CA ALA A 108 16.62 3.96 -19.07
C ALA A 108 16.19 3.95 -20.54
N ARG A 109 17.11 3.49 -21.41
CA ARG A 109 16.80 3.22 -22.82
C ARG A 109 16.25 1.80 -23.04
N HIS A 110 16.72 0.82 -22.26
CA HIS A 110 16.42 -0.61 -22.45
C HIS A 110 15.64 -1.26 -21.29
N ILE A 111 15.10 -0.48 -20.36
CA ILE A 111 14.29 -1.04 -19.26
C ILE A 111 12.86 -1.20 -19.75
N ALA A 112 12.31 -2.42 -19.62
CA ALA A 112 10.96 -2.72 -20.04
C ALA A 112 9.91 -1.82 -19.35
N SER A 113 8.83 -1.54 -20.09
CA SER A 113 7.61 -0.86 -19.59
C SER A 113 7.83 0.55 -19.04
N VAL A 114 8.95 1.20 -19.39
CA VAL A 114 9.16 2.63 -19.10
C VAL A 114 8.21 3.47 -19.95
N GLY A 115 7.47 4.36 -19.30
CA GLY A 115 6.52 5.29 -19.93
C GLY A 115 6.89 6.75 -19.69
N LEU A 116 6.17 7.64 -20.36
CA LEU A 116 6.23 9.08 -20.15
C LEU A 116 4.98 9.53 -19.38
N PHE A 117 5.19 10.20 -18.24
CA PHE A 117 4.13 10.63 -17.34
C PHE A 117 4.22 12.13 -17.08
N HIS A 118 3.09 12.78 -16.84
CA HIS A 118 3.09 14.17 -16.40
C HIS A 118 3.57 14.27 -14.96
N ARG A 119 4.51 15.19 -14.67
CA ARG A 119 4.94 15.44 -13.29
C ARG A 119 3.83 16.12 -12.51
N THR A 120 3.43 15.52 -11.40
CA THR A 120 2.42 16.11 -10.50
C THR A 120 2.97 17.31 -9.73
N LYS A 121 4.29 17.40 -9.53
CA LYS A 121 4.98 18.55 -8.92
C LYS A 121 5.98 19.15 -9.92
N ARG A 122 5.91 20.46 -10.15
CA ARG A 122 6.94 21.20 -10.90
C ARG A 122 8.21 21.20 -10.06
N VAL A 123 9.32 20.76 -10.65
CA VAL A 123 10.65 20.86 -10.05
C VAL A 123 11.44 21.82 -10.92
N ALA A 124 12.00 22.87 -10.32
CA ALA A 124 12.81 23.85 -11.05
C ALA A 124 13.94 23.14 -11.82
N GLY A 125 14.18 23.55 -13.05
CA GLY A 125 15.18 22.93 -13.93
C GLY A 125 14.83 21.53 -14.48
N ARG A 126 13.63 20.98 -14.21
CA ARG A 126 13.20 19.69 -14.78
C ARG A 126 12.06 19.83 -15.77
N ALA A 127 12.06 18.94 -16.78
CA ALA A 127 11.01 18.85 -17.78
C ALA A 127 9.63 18.57 -17.16
N LYS A 128 8.55 19.07 -17.78
CA LYS A 128 7.15 18.85 -17.36
C LYS A 128 6.74 17.38 -17.29
N HIS A 129 7.42 16.53 -18.07
CA HIS A 129 7.20 15.09 -18.09
C HIS A 129 8.34 14.35 -17.38
N LEU A 130 8.02 13.20 -16.82
CA LEU A 130 8.99 12.25 -16.28
C LEU A 130 8.94 10.95 -17.09
N LYS A 131 10.13 10.43 -17.39
CA LYS A 131 10.30 9.10 -17.99
C LYS A 131 10.56 8.10 -16.87
N GLY A 132 9.78 7.03 -16.79
CA GLY A 132 9.95 6.05 -15.73
C GLY A 132 8.84 5.00 -15.61
N HIS A 133 8.64 4.47 -14.41
CA HIS A 133 7.58 3.50 -14.12
C HIS A 133 6.46 4.12 -13.30
N CYS A 134 5.27 3.55 -13.40
CA CYS A 134 4.14 3.87 -12.56
C CYS A 134 3.66 2.57 -11.92
N ASP A 135 3.72 2.49 -10.60
CA ASP A 135 3.39 1.31 -9.82
C ASP A 135 2.14 1.61 -8.99
N VAL A 136 1.13 0.74 -9.13
CA VAL A 136 -0.09 0.75 -8.33
C VAL A 136 0.11 -0.20 -7.16
N PHE A 137 0.07 0.32 -5.95
CA PHE A 137 0.21 -0.48 -4.74
C PHE A 137 -1.13 -0.68 -4.06
N ALA A 138 -1.22 -1.76 -3.30
CA ALA A 138 -2.24 -1.88 -2.29
C ALA A 138 -1.64 -2.24 -0.93
N ALA A 139 -2.21 -1.64 0.11
CA ALA A 139 -1.76 -1.76 1.48
C ALA A 139 -2.91 -2.17 2.39
N HIS A 140 -2.62 -2.95 3.42
CA HIS A 140 -3.54 -3.21 4.51
C HIS A 140 -3.39 -2.12 5.57
N LEU A 141 -4.49 -1.47 5.94
CA LEU A 141 -4.53 -0.42 6.97
C LEU A 141 -5.00 -1.02 8.29
N TYR A 142 -4.24 -0.75 9.36
CA TYR A 142 -4.53 -1.23 10.70
C TYR A 142 -4.22 -0.15 11.75
N GLN A 143 -4.82 -0.30 12.92
CA GLN A 143 -4.49 0.53 14.07
C GLN A 143 -3.45 -0.17 14.92
N HIS A 144 -2.49 0.58 15.43
CA HIS A 144 -1.58 0.11 16.47
C HIS A 144 -1.54 1.12 17.60
N VAL A 145 -1.10 0.66 18.76
CA VAL A 145 -0.93 1.49 19.95
C VAL A 145 0.52 1.96 19.98
N ASN A 146 0.73 3.26 20.17
CA ASN A 146 2.03 3.85 20.42
C ASN A 146 1.94 4.66 21.72
N GLY A 147 2.46 4.11 22.81
CA GLY A 147 2.22 4.60 24.16
C GLY A 147 0.72 4.56 24.50
N ARG A 148 0.11 5.72 24.77
CA ARG A 148 -1.33 5.84 25.06
C ARG A 148 -2.19 6.17 23.83
N VAL A 149 -1.59 6.34 22.66
CA VAL A 149 -2.29 6.85 21.46
C VAL A 149 -2.47 5.77 20.41
N ARG A 150 -3.71 5.54 19.97
CA ARG A 150 -4.00 4.72 18.78
C ARG A 150 -3.68 5.50 17.52
N GLN A 151 -2.91 4.88 16.63
CA GLN A 151 -2.47 5.49 15.38
C GLN A 151 -2.68 4.54 14.21
N TRP A 152 -2.90 5.12 13.04
CA TRP A 152 -2.96 4.38 11.79
C TRP A 152 -1.56 3.99 11.33
N ALA A 153 -1.41 2.73 10.93
CA ALA A 153 -0.27 2.23 10.19
C ALA A 153 -0.77 1.39 9.00
N SER A 154 0.09 1.19 8.01
CA SER A 154 -0.18 0.28 6.92
C SER A 154 1.05 -0.52 6.52
N VAL A 155 0.79 -1.69 5.93
CA VAL A 155 1.80 -2.54 5.27
C VAL A 155 1.41 -2.81 3.83
N LEU A 156 2.38 -2.81 2.93
CA LEU A 156 2.16 -3.13 1.53
C LEU A 156 1.94 -4.63 1.36
N VAL A 157 0.88 -4.98 0.63
CA VAL A 157 0.44 -6.37 0.39
C VAL A 157 0.29 -6.67 -1.11
N GLY A 158 0.87 -5.84 -1.96
CA GLY A 158 0.90 -6.08 -3.40
C GLY A 158 1.15 -4.83 -4.22
N ALA A 159 1.59 -5.09 -5.45
CA ALA A 159 1.95 -4.08 -6.43
C ALA A 159 1.62 -4.56 -7.83
N GLY A 160 1.22 -3.63 -8.70
CA GLY A 160 0.95 -3.86 -10.11
C GLY A 160 1.57 -2.77 -10.95
N LEU A 161 2.25 -3.17 -12.03
CA LEU A 161 2.87 -2.22 -12.96
C LEU A 161 1.82 -1.64 -13.92
N TYR A 162 1.70 -0.32 -13.93
CA TYR A 162 0.96 0.38 -14.97
C TYR A 162 1.74 0.34 -16.28
N VAL A 163 1.06 -0.09 -17.34
CA VAL A 163 1.55 -0.04 -18.71
C VAL A 163 0.55 0.79 -19.51
N LYS A 164 1.04 1.62 -20.44
CA LYS A 164 0.21 2.48 -21.30
C LYS A 164 -0.92 1.65 -21.94
N GLY A 165 -2.13 2.18 -21.93
CA GLY A 165 -3.35 1.49 -22.37
C GLY A 165 -4.09 0.74 -21.25
N ARG A 166 -3.47 0.52 -20.09
CA ARG A 166 -4.19 0.05 -18.88
C ARG A 166 -4.84 1.22 -18.14
N SER A 167 -5.80 0.88 -17.28
CA SER A 167 -6.47 1.81 -16.37
C SER A 167 -6.00 1.52 -14.94
N ILE A 168 -5.55 2.54 -14.20
CA ILE A 168 -5.19 2.42 -12.79
C ILE A 168 -6.37 1.83 -11.97
N PRO A 169 -7.61 2.33 -12.11
CA PRO A 169 -8.78 1.69 -11.48
C PRO A 169 -8.93 0.19 -11.77
N ARG A 170 -8.67 -0.25 -13.00
CA ARG A 170 -8.70 -1.69 -13.34
C ARG A 170 -7.57 -2.46 -12.66
N LEU A 171 -6.36 -1.88 -12.59
CA LEU A 171 -5.25 -2.48 -11.86
C LEU A 171 -5.56 -2.64 -10.36
N VAL A 172 -6.23 -1.66 -9.75
CA VAL A 172 -6.70 -1.78 -8.36
C VAL A 172 -7.70 -2.93 -8.21
N ALA A 173 -8.65 -3.06 -9.15
CA ALA A 173 -9.57 -4.21 -9.16
C ALA A 173 -8.84 -5.55 -9.33
N ASP A 174 -7.80 -5.61 -10.16
CA ASP A 174 -6.97 -6.80 -10.33
C ASP A 174 -6.21 -7.14 -9.04
N LEU A 175 -5.62 -6.13 -8.36
CA LEU A 175 -4.98 -6.30 -7.06
C LEU A 175 -5.96 -6.84 -6.01
N ALA A 176 -7.22 -6.42 -6.05
CA ALA A 176 -8.27 -6.94 -5.18
C ALA A 176 -8.59 -8.40 -5.49
N ARG A 177 -8.77 -8.74 -6.78
CA ARG A 177 -9.16 -10.08 -7.23
C ARG A 177 -8.10 -11.14 -6.93
N HIS A 178 -6.82 -10.77 -7.00
CA HIS A 178 -5.72 -11.72 -6.79
C HIS A 178 -5.52 -12.11 -5.31
N ARG A 179 -6.22 -11.48 -4.37
CA ARG A 179 -6.13 -11.81 -2.94
C ARG A 179 -7.23 -12.80 -2.57
N ARG A 180 -6.84 -13.89 -1.92
CA ARG A 180 -7.78 -14.83 -1.29
C ARG A 180 -8.19 -14.28 0.07
N LEU A 181 -9.08 -13.30 0.07
CA LEU A 181 -9.54 -12.67 1.30
C LEU A 181 -10.69 -13.47 1.93
N PRO A 182 -10.79 -13.54 3.27
CA PRO A 182 -11.86 -14.26 3.96
C PRO A 182 -13.22 -13.58 3.74
N LYS A 183 -14.16 -14.36 3.19
CA LYS A 183 -15.54 -13.93 2.93
C LYS A 183 -16.32 -13.32 4.11
N PRO A 184 -16.18 -13.78 5.39
CA PRO A 184 -16.98 -13.20 6.48
C PRO A 184 -16.56 -11.76 6.84
N VAL A 185 -15.39 -11.30 6.39
CA VAL A 185 -14.90 -9.94 6.68
C VAL A 185 -15.31 -8.99 5.57
N ARG A 186 -15.82 -7.81 5.95
CA ARG A 186 -16.19 -6.79 4.96
C ARG A 186 -14.94 -6.02 4.54
N HIS A 187 -14.61 -6.10 3.26
CA HIS A 187 -13.41 -5.47 2.70
C HIS A 187 -13.71 -4.09 2.11
N VAL A 188 -13.19 -3.03 2.73
CA VAL A 188 -13.43 -1.64 2.31
C VAL A 188 -12.17 -1.05 1.67
N TRP A 189 -12.26 -0.65 0.41
CA TRP A 189 -11.14 -0.09 -0.34
C TRP A 189 -11.11 1.44 -0.28
N LEU A 190 -10.05 1.97 0.32
CA LEU A 190 -9.74 3.38 0.48
C LEU A 190 -9.00 3.89 -0.76
N VAL A 191 -9.66 4.74 -1.56
CA VAL A 191 -9.11 5.24 -2.82
C VAL A 191 -9.25 6.75 -2.96
N ASP A 192 -8.34 7.33 -3.71
CA ASP A 192 -8.38 8.76 -4.02
C ASP A 192 -9.45 9.08 -5.09
N ARG A 193 -9.56 10.36 -5.42
CA ARG A 193 -10.49 10.86 -6.44
C ARG A 193 -10.10 10.47 -7.87
N GLY A 194 -8.82 10.25 -8.15
CA GLY A 194 -8.36 9.81 -9.47
C GLY A 194 -8.68 8.33 -9.76
N ILE A 195 -8.77 7.51 -8.71
CA ILE A 195 -9.00 6.07 -8.80
C ILE A 195 -10.50 5.73 -8.68
N LEU A 196 -11.24 6.46 -7.84
CA LEU A 196 -12.68 6.26 -7.69
C LEU A 196 -13.41 6.46 -9.02
N SER A 197 -13.90 5.37 -9.59
CA SER A 197 -14.49 5.36 -10.93
C SER A 197 -15.47 4.21 -11.11
N ARG A 198 -16.34 4.30 -12.12
CA ARG A 198 -17.33 3.25 -12.44
C ARG A 198 -16.71 1.86 -12.64
N PRO A 199 -15.59 1.70 -13.39
CA PRO A 199 -14.98 0.38 -13.55
C PRO A 199 -14.53 -0.24 -12.22
N LEU A 200 -13.97 0.55 -11.31
CA LEU A 200 -13.54 0.06 -10.01
C LEU A 200 -14.74 -0.30 -9.12
N LEU A 201 -15.74 0.58 -9.04
CA LEU A 201 -16.95 0.34 -8.26
C LEU A 201 -17.66 -0.94 -8.73
N ARG A 202 -17.79 -1.13 -10.05
CA ARG A 202 -18.38 -2.33 -10.63
C ARG A 202 -17.60 -3.58 -10.19
N ALA A 203 -16.29 -3.59 -10.43
CA ALA A 203 -15.47 -4.76 -10.14
C ALA A 203 -15.45 -5.12 -8.64
N LEU A 204 -15.35 -4.13 -7.75
CA LEU A 204 -15.38 -4.37 -6.30
C LEU A 204 -16.76 -4.83 -5.82
N THR A 205 -17.84 -4.27 -6.35
CA THR A 205 -19.20 -4.73 -6.02
C THR A 205 -19.44 -6.18 -6.45
N GLU A 206 -18.97 -6.56 -7.65
CA GLU A 206 -19.04 -7.94 -8.15
C GLU A 206 -18.24 -8.93 -7.28
N MET A 207 -17.21 -8.46 -6.56
CA MET A 207 -16.45 -9.25 -5.58
C MET A 207 -17.07 -9.24 -4.18
N GLY A 208 -18.19 -8.53 -3.95
CA GLY A 208 -18.76 -8.33 -2.61
C GLY A 208 -17.92 -7.40 -1.73
N HIS A 209 -17.03 -6.60 -2.32
CA HIS A 209 -16.21 -5.61 -1.62
C HIS A 209 -16.85 -4.22 -1.67
N PHE A 210 -16.40 -3.35 -0.77
CA PHE A 210 -16.88 -1.98 -0.63
C PHE A 210 -15.80 -0.97 -0.99
N VAL A 211 -16.21 0.28 -1.26
CA VAL A 211 -15.34 1.39 -1.58
C VAL A 211 -15.64 2.57 -0.66
N LEU A 212 -14.58 3.21 -0.17
CA LEU A 212 -14.62 4.49 0.49
C LEU A 212 -13.61 5.41 -0.21
N GLY A 213 -14.09 6.45 -0.89
CA GLY A 213 -13.21 7.29 -1.69
C GLY A 213 -13.68 8.72 -1.86
N ARG A 214 -12.76 9.62 -2.20
CA ARG A 214 -13.08 11.03 -2.46
C ARG A 214 -13.75 11.19 -3.82
N VAL A 215 -14.78 12.01 -3.88
CA VAL A 215 -15.50 12.32 -5.13
C VAL A 215 -15.18 13.73 -5.61
N ARG A 216 -15.50 14.00 -6.88
CA ARG A 216 -15.47 15.37 -7.41
C ARG A 216 -16.65 16.16 -6.85
N CYS A 217 -16.45 17.45 -6.62
CA CYS A 217 -17.50 18.34 -6.10
C CYS A 217 -18.69 18.44 -7.07
N ASN A 218 -18.43 18.35 -8.38
CA ASN A 218 -19.45 18.35 -9.43
C ASN A 218 -20.03 16.96 -9.73
N GLN A 219 -19.72 15.93 -8.94
CA GLN A 219 -20.33 14.61 -9.11
C GLN A 219 -21.83 14.73 -8.85
N VAL A 220 -22.65 14.15 -9.75
CA VAL A 220 -24.10 14.04 -9.55
C VAL A 220 -24.40 12.75 -8.79
N VAL A 221 -25.23 12.87 -7.76
CA VAL A 221 -25.81 11.76 -6.99
C VAL A 221 -27.34 11.85 -7.07
N TYR A 222 -28.00 10.71 -6.89
CA TYR A 222 -29.47 10.64 -6.86
C TYR A 222 -29.91 10.28 -5.45
N PHE A 223 -30.99 10.86 -4.96
CA PHE A 223 -31.61 10.39 -3.72
C PHE A 223 -32.47 9.14 -4.01
N PRO A 224 -32.77 8.33 -2.99
CA PRO A 224 -33.78 7.28 -3.10
C PRO A 224 -35.11 7.87 -3.63
N PRO A 225 -35.85 7.12 -4.46
CA PRO A 225 -37.18 7.55 -4.88
C PRO A 225 -38.08 7.71 -3.65
N GLY A 226 -38.86 8.80 -3.59
CA GLY A 226 -39.90 8.95 -2.56
C GLY A 226 -41.03 7.95 -2.75
N ASP A 227 -41.86 7.79 -1.73
CA ASP A 227 -43.01 6.88 -1.76
C ASP A 227 -43.94 7.26 -2.93
N THR A 228 -44.31 6.24 -3.72
CA THR A 228 -45.22 6.45 -4.85
C THR A 228 -46.65 6.43 -4.32
N PRO A 229 -47.50 7.43 -4.61
CA PRO A 229 -48.89 7.43 -4.16
C PRO A 229 -49.58 6.13 -4.61
N GLN A 230 -50.22 5.42 -3.66
CA GLN A 230 -51.01 4.23 -3.95
C GLN A 230 -52.08 4.57 -5.01
N GLY A 231 -52.19 3.76 -6.07
CA GLY A 231 -53.32 3.82 -7.01
C GLY A 231 -52.99 4.09 -8.48
N ARG A 232 -51.75 4.42 -8.87
CA ARG A 232 -51.37 4.50 -10.30
C ARG A 232 -50.34 3.44 -10.67
N ARG A 233 -50.73 2.51 -11.57
CA ARG A 233 -49.84 1.54 -12.25
C ARG A 233 -48.79 2.28 -13.09
N ARG A 234 -47.79 2.88 -12.45
CA ARG A 234 -46.59 3.42 -13.09
C ARG A 234 -45.41 2.54 -12.74
N ARG A 235 -44.51 2.34 -13.71
CA ARG A 235 -43.23 1.66 -13.48
C ARG A 235 -42.51 2.33 -12.30
N PRO A 236 -42.14 1.58 -11.24
CA PRO A 236 -41.44 2.15 -10.09
C PRO A 236 -40.20 2.93 -10.53
N ARG A 237 -40.02 4.15 -10.01
CA ARG A 237 -38.84 4.96 -10.31
C ARG A 237 -37.63 4.37 -9.59
N VAL A 238 -36.54 4.12 -10.33
CA VAL A 238 -35.29 3.61 -9.75
C VAL A 238 -34.48 4.73 -9.07
N PHE A 239 -34.67 5.98 -9.48
CA PHE A 239 -33.95 7.15 -8.98
C PHE A 239 -34.93 8.24 -8.57
N GLY A 240 -34.65 8.88 -7.43
CA GLY A 240 -35.31 10.10 -6.99
C GLY A 240 -34.66 11.36 -7.57
N PRO A 241 -34.81 12.52 -6.90
CA PRO A 241 -34.20 13.77 -7.35
C PRO A 241 -32.67 13.64 -7.41
N GLN A 242 -32.06 14.35 -8.37
CA GLN A 242 -30.62 14.40 -8.51
C GLN A 242 -30.06 15.69 -7.93
N CYS A 243 -28.87 15.62 -7.36
CA CYS A 243 -28.17 16.80 -6.85
C CYS A 243 -26.66 16.65 -7.11
N ARG A 244 -26.00 17.78 -7.38
CA ARG A 244 -24.54 17.81 -7.39
C ARG A 244 -24.04 17.82 -5.96
N VAL A 245 -22.99 17.05 -5.71
CA VAL A 245 -22.41 16.88 -4.37
C VAL A 245 -22.07 18.20 -3.68
N ASP A 246 -21.57 19.20 -4.43
CA ASP A 246 -21.27 20.53 -3.90
C ASP A 246 -22.48 21.39 -3.54
N GLN A 247 -23.66 21.04 -4.03
CA GLN A 247 -24.92 21.72 -3.77
C GLN A 247 -25.75 21.01 -2.70
N VAL A 248 -25.36 19.81 -2.25
CA VAL A 248 -26.16 19.02 -1.31
C VAL A 248 -26.38 19.76 0.01
N LEU A 249 -25.35 20.43 0.55
CA LEU A 249 -25.46 21.18 1.80
C LEU A 249 -26.43 22.37 1.71
N THR A 250 -26.63 22.95 0.53
CA THR A 250 -27.47 24.13 0.35
C THR A 250 -28.87 23.78 -0.14
N THR A 251 -28.99 22.83 -1.06
CA THR A 251 -30.25 22.49 -1.74
C THR A 251 -30.96 21.29 -1.14
N CYS A 252 -30.25 20.44 -0.40
CA CYS A 252 -30.77 19.18 0.14
C CYS A 252 -30.44 19.01 1.63
N ALA A 253 -30.32 20.13 2.36
CA ALA A 253 -29.93 20.13 3.77
C ALA A 253 -30.84 19.26 4.66
N HIS A 254 -32.15 19.25 4.35
CA HIS A 254 -33.17 18.48 5.07
C HIS A 254 -32.97 16.95 4.97
N HIS A 255 -32.20 16.46 4.00
CA HIS A 255 -31.87 15.04 3.87
C HIS A 255 -30.62 14.63 4.64
N LEU A 256 -29.91 15.58 5.26
CA LEU A 256 -28.62 15.33 5.89
C LEU A 256 -28.76 15.11 7.39
N ARG A 257 -28.00 14.13 7.89
CA ARG A 257 -27.72 13.99 9.31
C ARG A 257 -26.40 14.68 9.63
N GLN A 258 -26.35 15.34 10.78
CA GLN A 258 -25.17 16.05 11.25
C GLN A 258 -24.54 15.34 12.44
N GLN A 259 -23.21 15.23 12.43
CA GLN A 259 -22.41 14.77 13.55
C GLN A 259 -21.16 15.66 13.69
N THR A 260 -20.56 15.67 14.87
CA THR A 260 -19.27 16.35 15.11
C THR A 260 -18.21 15.35 15.53
N MET A 261 -16.96 15.59 15.13
CA MET A 261 -15.85 14.75 15.56
C MET A 261 -14.52 15.51 15.59
N LYS A 262 -13.53 14.95 16.30
CA LYS A 262 -12.15 15.44 16.26
C LYS A 262 -11.40 14.77 15.10
N LEU A 263 -10.78 15.57 14.25
CA LEU A 263 -9.97 15.12 13.12
C LEU A 263 -8.66 15.91 13.06
N ARG A 264 -7.56 15.27 12.66
CA ARG A 264 -6.30 15.98 12.43
C ARG A 264 -6.31 16.62 11.06
N VAL A 265 -6.43 17.94 11.01
CA VAL A 265 -6.46 18.72 9.76
C VAL A 265 -5.28 19.70 9.77
N ARG A 266 -4.41 19.60 8.76
CA ARG A 266 -3.17 20.40 8.65
C ARG A 266 -2.30 20.30 9.93
N GLY A 267 -2.08 19.07 10.40
CA GLY A 267 -1.25 18.79 11.57
C GLY A 267 -1.88 19.06 12.93
N ARG A 268 -3.00 19.79 13.01
CA ARG A 268 -3.68 20.12 14.28
C ARG A 268 -4.97 19.33 14.45
N ILE A 269 -5.28 18.92 15.67
CA ILE A 269 -6.59 18.35 15.99
C ILE A 269 -7.62 19.48 15.96
N ARG A 270 -8.68 19.29 15.18
CA ARG A 270 -9.78 20.26 15.04
C ARG A 270 -11.11 19.54 15.20
N LEU A 271 -12.09 20.24 15.74
CA LEU A 271 -13.49 19.82 15.66
C LEU A 271 -13.95 20.04 14.21
N VAL A 272 -14.54 19.00 13.61
CA VAL A 272 -15.08 19.04 12.25
C VAL A 272 -16.54 18.63 12.27
N THR A 273 -17.32 19.16 11.33
CA THR A 273 -18.71 18.78 11.12
C THR A 273 -18.76 17.75 10.01
N VAL A 274 -19.38 16.61 10.29
CA VAL A 274 -19.59 15.52 9.35
C VAL A 274 -21.08 15.46 9.04
N TRP A 275 -21.42 15.60 7.77
CA TRP A 275 -22.77 15.40 7.27
C TRP A 275 -22.84 14.11 6.49
N ASP A 276 -23.94 13.37 6.61
CA ASP A 276 -24.14 12.18 5.79
C ASP A 276 -25.59 12.03 5.31
N THR A 277 -25.74 11.36 4.17
CA THR A 277 -27.05 10.95 3.64
C THR A 277 -26.92 9.76 2.70
N SER A 278 -28.00 9.00 2.57
CA SER A 278 -28.10 7.88 1.64
C SER A 278 -28.36 8.39 0.22
N VAL A 279 -27.59 7.86 -0.74
CA VAL A 279 -27.66 8.23 -2.15
C VAL A 279 -27.58 6.99 -3.04
N LEU A 280 -27.91 7.18 -4.31
CA LEU A 280 -27.86 6.19 -5.38
C LEU A 280 -26.89 6.67 -6.46
N LEU A 281 -25.96 5.79 -6.85
CA LEU A 281 -25.04 6.03 -7.95
C LEU A 281 -25.59 5.42 -9.23
N ARG A 282 -25.56 6.20 -10.31
CA ARG A 282 -26.08 5.81 -11.62
C ARG A 282 -24.96 5.46 -12.61
N GLY A 283 -25.26 4.55 -13.52
CA GLY A 283 -24.42 4.24 -14.69
C GLY A 283 -23.38 3.16 -14.44
N LEU A 284 -23.50 2.42 -13.34
CA LEU A 284 -22.66 1.23 -13.11
C LEU A 284 -23.17 0.03 -13.88
N TRP A 285 -24.48 -0.20 -13.94
CA TRP A 285 -25.11 -1.19 -14.81
C TRP A 285 -26.37 -0.59 -15.46
N PRO A 286 -26.77 -1.05 -16.65
CA PRO A 286 -28.03 -0.64 -17.27
C PRO A 286 -29.21 -0.89 -16.32
N GLY A 287 -30.04 0.14 -16.10
CA GLY A 287 -31.26 0.04 -15.30
C GLY A 287 -31.09 -0.18 -13.79
N ARG A 288 -29.86 -0.24 -13.25
CA ARG A 288 -29.60 -0.47 -11.83
C ARG A 288 -28.92 0.73 -11.16
N SER A 289 -29.25 0.96 -9.90
CA SER A 289 -28.56 1.87 -9.00
C SER A 289 -27.56 1.11 -8.12
N LEU A 290 -26.51 1.79 -7.67
CA LEU A 290 -25.68 1.31 -6.56
C LEU A 290 -25.96 2.19 -5.34
N PRO A 291 -26.53 1.64 -4.26
CA PRO A 291 -26.65 2.35 -2.99
C PRO A 291 -25.28 2.75 -2.44
N ALA A 292 -25.20 3.97 -1.93
CA ALA A 292 -24.02 4.50 -1.28
C ALA A 292 -24.42 5.53 -0.21
N ARG A 293 -23.47 5.88 0.64
CA ARG A 293 -23.56 6.99 1.57
C ARG A 293 -22.64 8.11 1.10
N LEU A 294 -23.21 9.30 0.93
CA LEU A 294 -22.44 10.53 0.75
C LEU A 294 -22.05 11.06 2.13
N ILE A 295 -20.77 11.37 2.32
CA ILE A 295 -20.24 11.94 3.55
C ILE A 295 -19.54 13.25 3.20
N ILE A 296 -19.91 14.34 3.87
CA ILE A 296 -19.39 15.68 3.64
C ILE A 296 -18.71 16.17 4.93
N ILE A 297 -17.43 16.50 4.84
CA ILE A 297 -16.63 16.96 5.97
C ILE A 297 -16.34 18.45 5.78
N VAL A 298 -16.79 19.24 6.74
CA VAL A 298 -16.58 20.69 6.82
C VAL A 298 -15.72 20.99 8.04
N VAL A 299 -14.74 21.88 7.90
CA VAL A 299 -13.87 22.31 9.00
C VAL A 299 -14.27 23.75 9.36
N PRO A 300 -15.03 23.95 10.46
CA PRO A 300 -15.46 25.29 10.86
C PRO A 300 -14.27 26.24 11.06
N GLY A 301 -14.47 27.51 10.71
CA GLY A 301 -13.47 28.57 10.89
C GLY A 301 -12.30 28.54 9.90
N LEU A 302 -12.20 27.56 9.01
CA LEU A 302 -11.20 27.55 7.95
C LEU A 302 -11.86 27.70 6.57
N ARG A 303 -11.27 28.55 5.72
CA ARG A 303 -11.64 28.68 4.30
C ARG A 303 -11.10 27.49 3.48
N LEU A 304 -11.50 26.27 3.84
CA LEU A 304 -11.18 25.04 3.12
C LEU A 304 -12.41 24.55 2.36
N LYS A 305 -12.21 24.08 1.13
CA LYS A 305 -13.26 23.36 0.41
C LYS A 305 -13.62 22.09 1.19
N PRO A 306 -14.92 21.77 1.35
CA PRO A 306 -15.33 20.54 2.00
C PRO A 306 -14.71 19.31 1.34
N TRP A 307 -14.56 18.25 2.14
CA TRP A 307 -14.21 16.94 1.61
C TRP A 307 -15.49 16.17 1.36
N TYR A 308 -15.58 15.59 0.18
CA TYR A 308 -16.72 14.80 -0.23
C TYR A 308 -16.27 13.36 -0.42
N LEU A 309 -16.84 12.44 0.34
CA LEU A 309 -16.55 11.02 0.27
C LEU A 309 -17.81 10.25 -0.13
N ILE A 310 -17.64 9.17 -0.89
CA ILE A 310 -18.67 8.15 -1.10
C ILE A 310 -18.21 6.88 -0.40
N CYS A 311 -19.12 6.26 0.35
CA CYS A 311 -18.97 4.95 0.96
C CYS A 311 -20.04 3.99 0.43
N THR A 312 -19.66 2.84 -0.13
CA THR A 312 -20.64 1.82 -0.56
C THR A 312 -20.98 0.83 0.54
N ASP A 313 -20.22 0.82 1.64
CA ASP A 313 -20.60 0.11 2.87
C ASP A 313 -21.61 0.97 3.65
N LEU A 314 -22.89 0.59 3.59
CA LEU A 314 -23.96 1.32 4.27
C LEU A 314 -24.01 1.08 5.79
N ASP A 315 -23.37 0.01 6.27
CA ASP A 315 -23.34 -0.32 7.69
C ASP A 315 -22.11 0.28 8.39
N LEU A 316 -21.21 0.94 7.63
CA LEU A 316 -20.07 1.65 8.18
C LEU A 316 -20.50 3.04 8.67
N ASP A 317 -20.37 3.26 9.98
CA ASP A 317 -20.61 4.55 10.62
C ASP A 317 -19.86 5.70 9.90
N PRO A 318 -20.51 6.85 9.62
CA PRO A 318 -19.88 7.96 8.90
C PRO A 318 -18.60 8.48 9.56
N CYS A 319 -18.59 8.62 10.88
CA CYS A 319 -17.40 9.05 11.61
C CYS A 319 -16.28 8.00 11.55
N ALA A 320 -16.61 6.71 11.63
CA ALA A 320 -15.65 5.62 11.43
C ALA A 320 -15.09 5.61 10.00
N ALA A 321 -15.91 5.86 8.97
CA ALA A 321 -15.46 6.03 7.60
C ALA A 321 -14.47 7.20 7.47
N VAL A 322 -14.80 8.37 8.03
CA VAL A 322 -13.90 9.53 8.02
C VAL A 322 -12.55 9.20 8.69
N ARG A 323 -12.57 8.53 9.86
CA ARG A 323 -11.35 8.08 10.53
C ARG A 323 -10.53 7.09 9.70
N ALA A 324 -11.18 6.12 9.05
CA ALA A 324 -10.48 5.18 8.18
C ALA A 324 -9.87 5.90 6.96
N TYR A 325 -10.60 6.83 6.35
CA TYR A 325 -10.11 7.60 5.21
C TYR A 325 -8.96 8.55 5.57
N ASP A 326 -8.92 9.09 6.80
CA ASP A 326 -7.76 9.83 7.33
C ASP A 326 -6.49 8.96 7.32
N GLY A 327 -6.63 7.67 7.68
CA GLY A 327 -5.57 6.69 7.61
C GLY A 327 -5.02 6.43 6.20
N ARG A 328 -5.75 6.79 5.13
CA ARG A 328 -5.31 6.61 3.73
C ARG A 328 -3.95 7.26 3.46
N PHE A 329 -3.63 8.38 4.13
CA PHE A 329 -2.33 9.06 4.00
C PHE A 329 -1.13 8.13 4.27
N GLN A 330 -1.32 7.04 5.01
CA GLN A 330 -0.26 6.04 5.22
C GLN A 330 0.32 5.49 3.91
N ILE A 331 -0.42 5.48 2.80
CA ILE A 331 0.12 5.05 1.49
C ILE A 331 1.20 6.00 0.96
N GLU A 332 1.11 7.31 1.24
CA GLU A 332 2.13 8.29 0.86
C GLU A 332 3.42 8.02 1.64
N VAL A 333 3.29 7.74 2.94
CA VAL A 333 4.41 7.27 3.78
C VAL A 333 5.01 5.98 3.21
N LYS A 334 4.18 5.03 2.76
CA LYS A 334 4.69 3.78 2.15
C LYS A 334 5.49 4.05 0.89
N PHE A 335 5.06 5.00 0.05
CA PHE A 335 5.78 5.35 -1.17
C PHE A 335 7.17 5.90 -0.88
N ASP A 336 7.32 6.72 0.15
CA ASP A 336 8.62 7.23 0.56
C ASP A 336 9.48 6.08 1.11
N GLU A 337 8.92 5.22 1.96
CA GLU A 337 9.64 4.05 2.50
C GLU A 337 10.14 3.10 1.40
N VAL A 338 9.32 2.73 0.41
CA VAL A 338 9.79 1.82 -0.67
C VAL A 338 10.75 2.50 -1.64
N LYS A 339 10.67 3.82 -1.82
CA LYS A 339 11.68 4.56 -2.59
C LYS A 339 13.02 4.55 -1.86
N GLU A 340 13.01 4.67 -0.54
CA GLU A 340 14.20 4.49 0.30
C GLU A 340 14.75 3.06 0.24
N LEU A 341 13.88 2.05 0.15
CA LEU A 341 14.29 0.65 -0.07
C LEU A 341 14.74 0.35 -1.52
N GLY A 342 14.70 1.33 -2.43
CA GLY A 342 15.25 1.19 -3.76
C GLY A 342 14.25 0.97 -4.91
N LEU A 343 12.96 1.30 -4.74
CA LEU A 343 11.96 1.16 -5.83
C LEU A 343 12.43 1.82 -7.15
N ALA A 344 12.96 3.04 -7.05
CA ALA A 344 13.48 3.79 -8.20
C ALA A 344 14.87 3.32 -8.70
N HIS A 345 15.56 2.44 -7.98
CA HIS A 345 16.95 2.07 -8.26
C HIS A 345 17.11 0.77 -9.05
N TYR A 346 16.04 -0.02 -9.23
CA TYR A 346 16.12 -1.25 -10.02
C TYR A 346 16.44 -0.97 -11.50
N GLN A 347 17.50 -1.58 -12.02
CA GLN A 347 17.96 -1.38 -13.41
C GLN A 347 17.81 -2.62 -14.31
N GLY A 348 17.18 -3.69 -13.80
CA GLY A 348 16.94 -4.90 -14.58
C GLY A 348 16.05 -4.60 -15.80
N ARG A 349 16.41 -5.20 -16.94
CA ARG A 349 15.77 -4.91 -18.22
C ARG A 349 14.50 -5.72 -18.47
N SER A 350 14.34 -6.87 -17.81
CA SER A 350 13.24 -7.80 -18.07
C SER A 350 11.91 -7.26 -17.54
N GLY A 351 10.84 -7.47 -18.30
CA GLY A 351 9.49 -7.10 -17.86
C GLY A 351 9.04 -7.87 -16.61
N GLN A 352 9.50 -9.11 -16.44
CA GLN A 352 9.23 -9.90 -15.23
C GLN A 352 9.95 -9.31 -14.02
N GLY A 353 11.23 -8.97 -14.16
CA GLY A 353 12.01 -8.38 -13.09
C GLY A 353 11.43 -7.05 -12.59
N VAL A 354 11.04 -6.18 -13.52
CA VAL A 354 10.36 -4.90 -13.19
C VAL A 354 9.05 -5.12 -12.42
N ARG A 355 8.30 -6.20 -12.70
CA ARG A 355 7.05 -6.51 -11.98
C ARG A 355 7.27 -7.19 -10.64
N ARG A 356 8.35 -7.96 -10.48
CA ARG A 356 8.69 -8.66 -9.23
C ARG A 356 9.32 -7.74 -8.20
N TRP A 357 10.15 -6.80 -8.64
CA TRP A 357 10.90 -5.92 -7.74
C TRP A 357 10.00 -5.20 -6.72
N PRO A 358 8.89 -4.54 -7.12
CA PRO A 358 7.96 -3.94 -6.16
C PRO A 358 7.37 -4.93 -5.15
N LEU A 359 7.15 -6.20 -5.52
CA LEU A 359 6.60 -7.21 -4.61
C LEU A 359 7.61 -7.60 -3.52
N PHE A 360 8.89 -7.75 -3.87
CA PHE A 360 9.94 -8.02 -2.88
C PHE A 360 10.11 -6.83 -1.93
N LEU A 361 9.98 -5.61 -2.45
CA LEU A 361 9.94 -4.40 -1.61
C LEU A 361 8.70 -4.35 -0.70
N CYS A 362 7.53 -4.85 -1.14
CA CYS A 362 6.38 -4.97 -0.26
C CYS A 362 6.69 -5.85 0.96
N LEU A 363 7.36 -7.01 0.77
CA LEU A 363 7.74 -7.87 1.88
C LEU A 363 8.73 -7.17 2.82
N ALA A 364 9.80 -6.58 2.28
CA ALA A 364 10.81 -5.89 3.10
C ALA A 364 10.18 -4.74 3.90
N GLN A 365 9.31 -3.96 3.25
CA GLN A 365 8.56 -2.88 3.89
C GLN A 365 7.65 -3.41 5.00
N MET A 366 6.93 -4.51 4.76
CA MET A 366 6.04 -5.14 5.74
C MET A 366 6.80 -5.57 7.00
N LEU A 367 7.91 -6.30 6.82
CA LEU A 367 8.75 -6.78 7.93
C LEU A 367 9.28 -5.64 8.80
N LEU A 368 9.89 -4.63 8.16
CA LEU A 368 10.42 -3.45 8.87
C LEU A 368 9.30 -2.67 9.55
N LYS A 369 8.11 -2.60 8.93
CA LYS A 369 6.98 -1.90 9.52
C LYS A 369 6.36 -2.66 10.69
N PHE A 370 6.36 -3.99 10.66
CA PHE A 370 5.91 -4.81 11.79
C PHE A 370 6.84 -4.68 12.99
N ILE A 371 8.14 -4.57 12.78
CA ILE A 371 9.06 -4.24 13.89
C ILE A 371 8.76 -2.83 14.41
N ALA A 372 8.65 -1.84 13.51
CA ALA A 372 8.35 -0.45 13.86
C ALA A 372 7.06 -0.26 14.68
N THR A 373 6.04 -1.10 14.46
CA THR A 373 4.75 -1.03 15.16
C THR A 373 4.61 -2.04 16.29
N GLY A 374 5.65 -2.82 16.59
CA GLY A 374 5.63 -3.83 17.66
C GLY A 374 4.82 -5.09 17.34
N VAL A 375 4.45 -5.31 16.08
CA VAL A 375 3.79 -6.55 15.61
C VAL A 375 4.79 -7.71 15.59
N LEU A 376 6.04 -7.42 15.25
CA LEU A 376 7.17 -8.34 15.42
C LEU A 376 8.07 -7.81 16.53
N SER A 377 8.26 -8.62 17.55
CA SER A 377 9.11 -8.30 18.71
C SER A 377 10.56 -8.64 18.38
N VAL A 378 11.29 -7.66 17.87
CA VAL A 378 12.74 -7.78 17.62
C VAL A 378 13.45 -6.77 18.51
N THR A 379 14.36 -7.25 19.36
CA THR A 379 15.20 -6.38 20.20
C THR A 379 16.23 -5.68 19.33
N LEU A 380 16.16 -4.35 19.26
CA LEU A 380 17.04 -3.52 18.44
C LEU A 380 17.89 -2.59 19.32
N PRO A 381 19.17 -2.34 18.96
CA PRO A 381 20.00 -1.36 19.68
C PRO A 381 19.39 0.03 19.58
N SER A 382 19.39 0.82 20.65
CA SER A 382 18.92 2.21 20.60
C SER A 382 20.00 3.13 20.07
N PHE A 383 19.67 4.04 19.16
CA PHE A 383 20.57 5.14 18.85
C PHE A 383 20.04 6.43 19.49
N ASN A 384 20.87 7.06 20.33
CA ASN A 384 20.50 8.33 20.96
C ASN A 384 20.69 9.48 19.97
N TRP A 385 19.85 9.53 18.93
CA TRP A 385 19.93 10.57 17.92
C TRP A 385 19.38 11.89 18.47
N SER A 386 20.25 12.90 18.55
CA SER A 386 19.96 14.20 19.17
C SER A 386 18.77 14.95 18.56
N TRP A 387 18.41 14.64 17.31
CA TRP A 387 17.36 15.32 16.55
C TRP A 387 16.12 14.46 16.25
N TYR A 388 16.06 13.22 16.72
CA TYR A 388 14.90 12.35 16.51
C TYR A 388 14.38 11.79 17.84
N GLU A 389 13.22 12.27 18.26
CA GLU A 389 12.55 11.78 19.48
C GLU A 389 12.07 10.32 19.39
N ARG A 390 12.05 9.74 18.18
CA ARG A 390 11.50 8.40 17.93
C ARG A 390 12.34 7.65 16.91
N GLU A 391 12.55 6.36 17.16
CA GLU A 391 13.33 5.45 16.33
C GLU A 391 12.49 4.35 15.66
N THR A 392 11.24 4.68 15.31
CA THR A 392 10.21 3.71 14.88
C THR A 392 9.75 3.91 13.44
N THR A 393 10.44 4.72 12.65
CA THR A 393 10.23 4.73 11.19
C THR A 393 10.89 3.51 10.55
N VAL A 394 10.42 3.09 9.37
CA VAL A 394 11.03 1.97 8.64
C VAL A 394 12.52 2.20 8.34
N GLY A 395 12.92 3.43 8.02
CA GLY A 395 14.33 3.77 7.80
C GLY A 395 15.17 3.66 9.07
N GLN A 396 14.64 4.10 10.22
CA GLN A 396 15.29 3.96 11.53
C GLN A 396 15.44 2.51 11.95
N VAL A 397 14.34 1.74 11.89
CA VAL A 397 14.33 0.31 12.18
C VAL A 397 15.36 -0.41 11.31
N ARG A 398 15.41 -0.10 10.00
CA ARG A 398 16.41 -0.67 9.10
C ARG A 398 17.84 -0.36 9.53
N ARG A 399 18.15 0.88 9.92
CA ARG A 399 19.50 1.24 10.40
C ARG A 399 19.86 0.52 11.69
N ARG A 400 18.94 0.43 12.64
CA ARG A 400 19.13 -0.33 13.88
C ARG A 400 19.31 -1.83 13.62
N LEU A 401 18.62 -2.36 12.61
CA LEU A 401 18.78 -3.75 12.18
C LEU A 401 20.15 -3.96 11.50
N ILE A 402 20.65 -3.01 10.71
CA ILE A 402 22.01 -3.07 10.15
C ILE A 402 23.05 -3.13 11.26
N GLU A 403 22.88 -2.34 12.32
CA GLU A 403 23.79 -2.33 13.48
C GLU A 403 23.75 -3.64 14.26
N LEU A 404 22.55 -4.17 14.50
CA LEU A 404 22.38 -5.47 15.16
C LEU A 404 23.00 -6.61 14.35
N CYS A 405 22.93 -6.49 13.03
CA CYS A 405 23.30 -7.52 12.07
C CYS A 405 24.44 -7.01 11.17
N PRO A 406 25.61 -6.66 11.74
CA PRO A 406 26.65 -5.97 11.00
C PRO A 406 27.01 -6.82 9.77
N PRO A 407 26.97 -6.23 8.57
CA PRO A 407 27.31 -6.95 7.37
C PRO A 407 28.75 -7.48 7.50
N ARG A 408 29.02 -8.66 6.93
CA ARG A 408 30.39 -9.18 6.76
C ARG A 408 31.15 -8.30 5.75
N ILE A 409 31.45 -7.04 6.10
CA ILE A 409 32.13 -6.11 5.20
C ILE A 409 33.63 -6.36 5.16
N SER A 410 34.19 -7.10 6.11
CA SER A 410 35.43 -7.81 5.85
C SER A 410 35.09 -9.21 5.31
N ARG A 411 35.38 -9.43 4.02
CA ARG A 411 36.19 -10.64 3.77
C ARG A 411 37.36 -10.43 4.71
N ALA A 412 37.44 -11.19 5.81
CA ALA A 412 38.76 -11.41 6.39
C ALA A 412 39.60 -11.76 5.17
N LYS A 413 40.60 -10.92 4.84
CA LYS A 413 41.64 -11.33 3.91
C LYS A 413 42.01 -12.69 4.46
N ALA A 414 41.62 -13.74 3.75
CA ALA A 414 41.94 -15.06 4.21
C ALA A 414 43.44 -14.98 4.40
N ASP A 415 43.89 -15.25 5.61
CA ASP A 415 45.28 -15.23 6.01
C ASP A 415 46.02 -16.38 5.33
N VAL A 416 45.73 -16.65 4.05
CA VAL A 416 46.41 -17.58 3.17
C VAL A 416 47.88 -17.19 3.08
N ALA A 417 48.22 -15.91 3.26
CA ALA A 417 49.60 -15.44 3.37
C ALA A 417 50.26 -15.79 4.73
N ILE A 418 49.49 -15.90 5.82
CA ILE A 418 50.01 -16.31 7.14
C ILE A 418 50.02 -17.85 7.26
N LEU A 419 49.00 -18.54 6.74
CA LEU A 419 48.95 -20.00 6.70
C LEU A 419 50.04 -20.58 5.77
N HIS A 420 50.31 -19.98 4.60
CA HIS A 420 51.46 -20.37 3.77
C HIS A 420 52.82 -20.01 4.38
N LYS A 421 52.90 -18.96 5.21
CA LYS A 421 54.14 -18.64 5.93
C LYS A 421 54.39 -19.60 7.09
N LEU A 422 53.36 -20.01 7.80
CA LEU A 422 53.46 -20.99 8.90
C LEU A 422 53.70 -22.40 8.38
N LEU A 423 53.12 -22.80 7.24
CA LEU A 423 53.40 -24.08 6.58
C LEU A 423 54.77 -24.15 5.87
N LYS A 424 55.46 -23.03 5.69
CA LYS A 424 56.86 -22.99 5.21
C LYS A 424 57.88 -22.85 6.33
N ALA A 425 57.42 -22.65 7.57
CA ALA A 425 58.25 -22.50 8.76
C ALA A 425 58.17 -23.72 9.71
N ALA A 426 57.36 -24.71 9.36
CA ALA A 426 57.38 -26.08 9.86
C ALA A 426 57.93 -26.97 8.75
#